data_AF-A0A1C3KIE6-F1
#
_entry.id   AF-A0A1C3KIE6-F1
#
_cell.length_a   1.000
_cell.length_b   1.000
_cell.length_c   1.000
_cell.angle_alpha   90.00
_cell.angle_beta   90.00
_cell.angle_gamma   90.00
#
_symmetry.space_group_name_H-M   'P 1'
#
loop_
_entity.id
_entity.type
_entity.pdbx_description
1 polymer ?
#
loop_
_entity_poly.entity_id
_entity_poly.type
_entity_poly.pdbx_seq_one_letter_code
_entity_poly.pdbx_strand_id
1 'polypeptide(L)'
;MKTRSNLYCHTLSQYTPMKLFSEQFYRGREKIHLDLHKYNEHCCNLFCTLYYNRLKYLCKTVLNYMVNFAECNDHKTAYDDCILLYYWIYDTLAKYFVSNNIISMNHTFGSVERIWNNLVNDYKEKTFYEKCKPLFKEILNYDD
;
A
#
# COMPACT_ATOMS: atom_id res chain seq x y z
N MET A 1 20.46 25.02 0.32
CA MET A 1 20.73 23.61 -0.03
C MET A 1 19.40 22.95 -0.35
N LYS A 2 19.16 22.62 -1.63
CA LYS A 2 17.89 22.07 -2.12
C LYS A 2 18.00 20.55 -2.05
N THR A 3 17.37 19.94 -1.05
CA THR A 3 17.43 18.50 -0.82
C THR A 3 16.73 17.76 -1.98
N ARG A 4 17.35 16.65 -2.37
CA ARG A 4 17.09 15.80 -3.53
C ARG A 4 15.79 15.00 -3.45
N SER A 5 14.66 15.60 -3.05
CA SER A 5 13.33 15.01 -3.21
C SER A 5 12.58 15.82 -4.26
N ASN A 6 12.52 15.34 -5.51
CA ASN A 6 11.59 15.80 -6.55
C ASN A 6 11.90 15.17 -7.92
N LEU A 7 11.92 13.83 -8.01
CA LEU A 7 11.96 13.17 -9.34
C LEU A 7 10.68 12.42 -9.73
N TYR A 8 9.70 12.27 -8.83
CA TYR A 8 8.52 11.44 -9.11
C TYR A 8 7.18 12.18 -9.09
N CYS A 9 7.11 13.38 -8.50
CA CYS A 9 5.89 14.20 -8.51
C CYS A 9 5.74 15.03 -9.82
N HIS A 10 6.85 15.31 -10.53
CA HIS A 10 6.85 16.11 -11.76
C HIS A 10 6.82 15.25 -13.03
N THR A 11 5.72 14.54 -13.28
CA THR A 11 5.29 14.28 -14.68
C THR A 11 3.76 14.38 -14.84
N LEU A 12 3.07 15.08 -13.94
CA LEU A 12 1.60 15.25 -13.99
C LEU A 12 1.12 16.57 -14.62
N SER A 13 1.93 17.24 -15.45
CA SER A 13 1.46 18.49 -16.09
C SER A 13 1.94 18.68 -17.53
N GLN A 14 1.98 17.61 -18.33
CA GLN A 14 2.00 17.77 -19.78
C GLN A 14 1.01 16.77 -20.40
N TYR A 15 -0.18 17.30 -20.69
CA TYR A 15 -1.25 16.79 -21.56
C TYR A 15 -1.03 15.35 -22.09
N THR A 16 -1.46 14.38 -21.30
CA THR A 16 -1.76 13.03 -21.79
C THR A 16 -3.29 12.87 -21.77
N PRO A 17 -3.89 12.23 -22.79
CA PRO A 17 -5.35 12.07 -22.87
C PRO A 17 -5.85 11.45 -21.58
N MET A 18 -6.96 11.98 -21.06
CA MET A 18 -7.55 11.74 -19.74
C MET A 18 -7.38 10.30 -19.26
N LYS A 19 -6.24 10.04 -18.61
CA LYS A 19 -5.83 8.71 -18.20
C LYS A 19 -6.45 8.42 -16.85
N LEU A 20 -7.22 7.34 -16.74
CA LEU A 20 -7.88 6.96 -15.50
C LEU A 20 -6.86 6.97 -14.36
N PHE A 21 -7.24 7.56 -13.23
CA PHE A 21 -6.39 7.67 -12.05
C PHE A 21 -5.85 6.30 -11.61
N SER A 22 -6.69 5.26 -11.68
CA SER A 22 -6.29 3.87 -11.47
C SER A 22 -5.18 3.42 -12.42
N GLU A 23 -5.26 3.73 -13.71
CA GLU A 23 -4.21 3.36 -14.67
C GLU A 23 -2.87 4.03 -14.35
N GLN A 24 -2.90 5.26 -13.86
CA GLN A 24 -1.69 5.96 -13.42
C GLN A 24 -1.08 5.30 -12.18
N PHE A 25 -1.92 4.96 -11.21
CA PHE A 25 -1.53 4.20 -10.01
C PHE A 25 -0.86 2.86 -10.37
N TYR A 26 -1.51 2.03 -11.19
CA TYR A 26 -0.99 0.71 -11.55
C TYR A 26 0.35 0.80 -12.30
N ARG A 27 0.54 1.80 -13.18
CA ARG A 27 1.81 2.02 -13.89
C ARG A 27 2.91 2.66 -13.03
N GLY A 28 2.54 3.55 -12.12
CA GLY A 28 3.49 4.24 -11.23
C GLY A 28 4.10 3.31 -10.18
N ARG A 29 3.32 2.33 -9.73
CA ARG A 29 3.72 1.33 -8.73
C ARG A 29 4.95 0.53 -9.12
N GLU A 30 5.05 0.10 -10.38
CA GLU A 30 6.15 -0.76 -10.87
C GLU A 30 7.51 -0.06 -10.85
N LYS A 31 7.53 1.28 -10.77
CA LYS A 31 8.75 2.09 -10.79
C LYS A 31 9.36 2.29 -9.40
N ILE A 32 8.74 1.76 -8.35
CA ILE A 32 9.19 1.95 -6.97
C ILE A 32 10.33 0.95 -6.68
N HIS A 33 11.53 1.27 -7.16
CA HIS A 33 12.78 0.59 -6.81
C HIS A 33 13.45 1.29 -5.63
N LEU A 34 13.29 0.74 -4.42
CA LEU A 34 13.87 1.33 -3.21
C LEU A 34 14.35 0.26 -2.23
N ASP A 35 15.24 0.70 -1.36
CA ASP A 35 15.73 -0.05 -0.21
C ASP A 35 14.56 -0.45 0.72
N LEU A 36 14.15 -1.71 0.61
CA LEU A 36 13.10 -2.31 1.43
C LEU A 36 13.62 -2.84 2.78
N HIS A 37 14.93 -2.72 3.07
CA HIS A 37 15.51 -3.22 4.32
C HIS A 37 15.04 -2.41 5.54
N LYS A 38 14.81 -1.10 5.37
CA LYS A 38 14.29 -0.23 6.45
C LYS A 38 12.91 -0.66 7.00
N TYR A 39 12.16 -1.46 6.25
CA TYR A 39 10.85 -1.98 6.67
C TYR A 39 10.92 -3.41 7.26
N ASN A 40 12.13 -3.95 7.47
CA ASN A 40 12.30 -5.29 8.03
C ASN A 40 11.58 -5.45 9.36
N GLU A 41 11.82 -4.55 10.31
CA GLU A 41 11.31 -4.65 11.68
C GLU A 41 9.77 -4.62 11.71
N HIS A 42 9.16 -3.67 11.00
CA HIS A 42 7.70 -3.57 10.88
C HIS A 42 7.07 -4.83 10.26
N CYS A 43 7.75 -5.45 9.29
CA CYS A 43 7.24 -6.62 8.56
C CYS A 43 7.75 -7.98 9.09
N CYS A 44 8.40 -8.03 10.26
CA CYS A 44 8.91 -9.28 10.82
C CYS A 44 7.79 -10.15 11.44
N ASN A 45 6.74 -9.53 11.98
CA ASN A 45 5.69 -10.21 12.77
C ASN A 45 4.45 -10.60 11.96
N LEU A 46 4.62 -11.00 10.71
CA LEU A 46 3.54 -11.53 9.88
C LEU A 46 3.12 -12.91 10.38
N PHE A 47 1.83 -13.08 10.68
CA PHE A 47 1.27 -14.36 11.13
C PHE A 47 0.86 -15.20 9.92
N CYS A 48 1.83 -15.79 9.23
CA CYS A 48 1.57 -16.69 8.10
C CYS A 48 2.64 -17.77 7.94
N THR A 49 2.21 -18.99 7.62
CA THR A 49 3.06 -20.16 7.37
C THR A 49 3.37 -20.37 5.89
N LEU A 50 2.52 -19.89 4.98
CA LEU A 50 2.66 -20.06 3.53
C LEU A 50 3.18 -18.77 2.88
N TYR A 51 4.09 -18.91 1.92
CA TYR A 51 4.62 -17.79 1.13
C TYR A 51 5.22 -16.64 1.96
N TYR A 52 5.69 -16.90 3.19
CA TYR A 52 6.18 -15.89 4.15
C TYR A 52 7.11 -14.85 3.51
N ASN A 53 8.09 -15.27 2.70
CA ASN A 53 9.01 -14.35 2.03
C ASN A 53 8.30 -13.40 1.03
N ARG A 54 7.32 -13.90 0.27
CA ARG A 54 6.52 -13.07 -0.65
C ARG A 54 5.62 -12.11 0.11
N LEU A 55 5.10 -12.52 1.26
CA LEU A 55 4.27 -11.67 2.12
C LEU A 55 5.08 -10.62 2.85
N LYS A 56 6.28 -10.96 3.32
CA LYS A 56 7.23 -10.01 3.87
C LYS A 56 7.62 -8.97 2.82
N TYR A 57 7.85 -9.41 1.58
CA TYR A 57 8.08 -8.51 0.45
C TYR A 57 6.87 -7.60 0.15
N LEU A 58 5.67 -8.16 0.13
CA LEU A 58 4.42 -7.41 -0.06
C LEU A 58 4.25 -6.34 1.02
N CYS A 59 4.37 -6.71 2.30
CA CYS A 59 4.31 -5.79 3.44
C CYS A 59 5.28 -4.61 3.26
N LYS A 60 6.56 -4.90 2.97
CA LYS A 60 7.57 -3.85 2.75
C LYS A 60 7.23 -2.94 1.57
N THR A 61 6.67 -3.51 0.51
CA THR A 61 6.27 -2.76 -0.69
C THR A 61 5.11 -1.81 -0.37
N VAL A 62 4.12 -2.27 0.41
CA VAL A 62 3.00 -1.45 0.90
C VAL A 62 3.52 -0.29 1.74
N LEU A 63 4.35 -0.57 2.75
CA LEU A 63 4.92 0.48 3.59
C LEU A 63 5.73 1.49 2.78
N ASN A 64 6.52 1.02 1.82
CA ASN A 64 7.26 1.89 0.94
C ASN A 64 6.36 2.77 0.08
N TYR A 65 5.28 2.22 -0.47
CA TYR A 65 4.29 3.00 -1.21
C TYR A 65 3.72 4.12 -0.33
N MET A 66 3.26 3.80 0.88
CA MET A 66 2.68 4.77 1.81
C MET A 66 3.63 5.92 2.15
N VAL A 67 4.93 5.65 2.27
CA VAL A 67 5.93 6.71 2.53
C VAL A 67 6.10 7.63 1.33
N ASN A 68 6.37 7.07 0.15
CA ASN A 68 6.73 7.88 -1.02
C ASN A 68 5.53 8.58 -1.65
N PHE A 69 4.33 8.02 -1.49
CA PHE A 69 3.15 8.52 -2.16
C PHE A 69 2.44 9.63 -1.36
N ALA A 70 2.55 9.59 -0.03
CA ALA A 70 2.02 10.65 0.82
C ALA A 70 2.77 11.99 0.72
N GLU A 71 3.94 12.03 0.07
CA GLU A 71 4.64 13.28 -0.24
C GLU A 71 4.05 14.02 -1.46
N CYS A 72 3.09 13.41 -2.18
CA CYS A 72 2.63 13.90 -3.49
C CYS A 72 1.20 14.48 -3.56
N ASN A 73 0.38 14.47 -2.51
CA ASN A 73 -1.05 14.75 -2.67
C ASN A 73 -1.66 15.75 -1.66
N ASP A 74 -2.44 16.70 -2.21
CA ASP A 74 -3.51 17.41 -1.50
C ASP A 74 -4.54 16.40 -0.98
N HIS A 75 -5.06 16.62 0.22
CA HIS A 75 -5.84 15.67 1.03
C HIS A 75 -6.94 14.83 0.34
N LYS A 76 -7.47 15.23 -0.82
CA LYS A 76 -8.52 14.49 -1.55
C LYS A 76 -8.02 13.25 -2.29
N THR A 77 -6.88 13.35 -2.98
CA THR A 77 -6.37 12.25 -3.81
C THR A 77 -5.73 11.15 -2.97
N ALA A 78 -5.25 11.48 -1.77
CA ALA A 78 -4.75 10.50 -0.81
C ALA A 78 -5.77 9.39 -0.50
N TYR A 79 -7.07 9.69 -0.39
CA TYR A 79 -8.11 8.70 -0.12
C TYR A 79 -8.24 7.68 -1.26
N ASP A 80 -8.27 8.17 -2.51
CA ASP A 80 -8.40 7.33 -3.70
C ASP A 80 -7.19 6.39 -3.88
N ASP A 81 -5.98 6.86 -3.54
CA ASP A 81 -4.77 6.03 -3.60
C ASP A 81 -4.76 4.89 -2.57
N CYS A 82 -5.32 5.14 -1.40
CA CYS A 82 -5.41 4.12 -0.35
C CYS A 82 -6.38 3.00 -0.76
N ILE A 83 -7.49 3.35 -1.41
CA ILE A 83 -8.42 2.37 -1.99
C ILE A 83 -7.73 1.54 -3.08
N LEU A 84 -6.98 2.18 -3.98
CA LEU A 84 -6.28 1.46 -5.04
C LEU A 84 -5.15 0.56 -4.50
N LEU A 85 -4.46 0.99 -3.43
CA LEU A 85 -3.48 0.18 -2.71
C LEU A 85 -4.12 -1.05 -2.08
N TYR A 86 -5.31 -0.90 -1.50
CA TYR A 86 -6.10 -2.00 -0.97
C TYR A 86 -6.45 -3.03 -2.05
N TYR A 87 -7.06 -2.60 -3.16
CA TYR A 87 -7.44 -3.52 -4.25
C TYR A 87 -6.26 -4.27 -4.81
N TRP A 88 -5.11 -3.60 -4.93
CA TRP A 88 -3.90 -4.27 -5.39
C TRP A 88 -3.36 -5.31 -4.42
N ILE A 89 -3.39 -5.06 -3.11
CA ILE A 89 -2.97 -6.07 -2.12
C ILE A 89 -3.87 -7.29 -2.24
N TYR A 90 -5.18 -7.08 -2.32
CA TYR A 90 -6.15 -8.15 -2.47
C TYR A 90 -5.89 -8.98 -3.74
N ASP A 91 -5.76 -8.34 -4.91
CA ASP A 91 -5.44 -9.00 -6.18
C ASP A 91 -4.08 -9.73 -6.14
N THR A 92 -3.08 -9.14 -5.48
CA THR A 92 -1.76 -9.77 -5.30
C THR A 92 -1.84 -11.03 -4.45
N LEU A 93 -2.61 -11.00 -3.36
CA LEU A 93 -2.85 -12.17 -2.52
C LEU A 93 -3.66 -13.23 -3.25
N ALA A 94 -4.70 -12.84 -4.00
CA ALA A 94 -5.49 -13.76 -4.81
C ALA A 94 -4.62 -14.55 -5.81
N LYS A 95 -3.63 -13.89 -6.42
CA LYS A 95 -2.63 -14.54 -7.30
C LYS A 95 -1.73 -15.53 -6.56
N TYR A 96 -1.40 -15.29 -5.29
CA TYR A 96 -0.59 -16.21 -4.48
C TYR A 96 -1.38 -17.42 -3.98
N PHE A 97 -2.67 -17.25 -3.71
CA PHE A 97 -3.49 -18.24 -3.00
C PHE A 97 -4.49 -19.01 -3.88
N VAL A 98 -4.39 -18.95 -5.22
CA VAL A 98 -5.17 -19.66 -6.26
C VAL A 98 -6.41 -20.38 -5.70
N SER A 99 -7.60 -19.78 -5.83
CA SER A 99 -9.01 -20.18 -5.49
C SER A 99 -9.31 -21.15 -4.33
N ASN A 100 -8.45 -22.12 -4.05
CA ASN A 100 -8.64 -23.26 -3.16
C ASN A 100 -8.09 -23.00 -1.75
N ASN A 101 -7.47 -21.84 -1.50
CA ASN A 101 -6.90 -21.51 -0.19
C ASN A 101 -7.33 -20.12 0.34
N ILE A 102 -8.63 -19.85 0.25
CA ILE A 102 -9.27 -18.61 0.71
C ILE A 102 -9.00 -18.35 2.20
N ILE A 103 -9.04 -19.40 3.03
CA ILE A 103 -8.79 -19.26 4.48
C ILE A 103 -7.39 -18.71 4.75
N SER A 104 -6.35 -19.28 4.11
CA SER A 104 -4.98 -18.78 4.30
C SER A 104 -4.79 -17.40 3.68
N MET A 105 -5.49 -17.09 2.58
CA MET A 105 -5.52 -15.76 1.99
C MET A 105 -6.08 -14.73 2.97
N ASN A 106 -7.22 -15.03 3.60
CA ASN A 106 -7.87 -14.14 4.57
C ASN A 106 -7.00 -13.93 5.82
N HIS A 107 -6.39 -14.99 6.37
CA HIS A 107 -5.47 -14.87 7.50
C HIS A 107 -4.23 -14.04 7.15
N THR A 108 -3.72 -14.22 5.94
CA THR A 108 -2.59 -13.44 5.42
C THR A 108 -2.96 -11.96 5.29
N PHE A 109 -4.13 -11.71 4.71
CA PHE A 109 -4.64 -10.36 4.53
C PHE A 109 -4.84 -9.65 5.88
N GLY A 110 -5.47 -10.32 6.85
CA GLY A 110 -5.63 -9.81 8.22
C GLY A 110 -4.29 -9.56 8.93
N SER A 111 -3.24 -10.33 8.61
CA SER A 111 -1.90 -10.09 9.15
C SER A 111 -1.26 -8.80 8.61
N VAL A 112 -1.41 -8.55 7.31
CA VAL A 112 -0.95 -7.31 6.66
C VAL A 112 -1.75 -6.12 7.19
N GLU A 113 -3.08 -6.27 7.28
CA GLU A 113 -3.98 -5.26 7.84
C GLU A 113 -3.60 -4.89 9.28
N ARG A 114 -3.33 -5.87 10.15
CA ARG A 114 -2.94 -5.60 11.54
C ARG A 114 -1.68 -4.74 11.64
N ILE A 115 -0.65 -5.05 10.83
CA ILE A 115 0.59 -4.26 10.81
C ILE A 115 0.29 -2.84 10.34
N TRP A 116 -0.48 -2.70 9.28
CA TRP A 116 -0.90 -1.41 8.75
C TRP A 116 -1.65 -0.60 9.81
N ASN A 117 -2.68 -1.19 10.43
CA ASN A 117 -3.52 -0.53 11.42
C ASN A 117 -2.72 -0.02 12.61
N ASN A 118 -1.70 -0.77 13.04
CA ASN A 118 -0.82 -0.31 14.11
C ASN A 118 -0.02 0.93 13.69
N LEU A 119 0.53 0.93 12.48
CA LEU A 119 1.37 2.03 11.99
C LEU A 119 0.60 3.34 11.79
N VAL A 120 -0.61 3.27 11.24
CA VAL A 120 -1.37 4.48 10.89
C VAL A 120 -2.11 5.09 12.06
N ASN A 121 -2.27 4.34 13.15
CA ASN A 121 -2.90 4.81 14.39
C ASN A 121 -1.89 5.14 15.50
N ASP A 122 -0.60 4.81 15.34
CA ASP A 122 0.44 5.19 16.30
C ASP A 122 1.05 6.56 15.95
N TYR A 123 0.81 7.56 16.81
CA TYR A 123 1.37 8.91 16.64
C TYR A 123 2.91 8.95 16.68
N LYS A 124 3.56 7.91 17.23
CA LYS A 124 5.01 7.77 17.23
C LYS A 124 5.54 7.38 15.85
N GLU A 125 4.74 6.69 15.06
CA GLU A 125 5.02 6.30 13.68
C GLU A 125 4.73 7.46 12.72
N LYS A 126 5.39 8.62 12.93
CA LYS A 126 5.13 9.87 12.19
C LYS A 126 5.12 9.73 10.67
N THR A 127 5.90 8.79 10.15
CA THR A 127 6.00 8.50 8.72
C THR A 127 4.70 7.91 8.16
N PHE A 128 3.90 7.23 8.98
CA PHE A 128 2.69 6.50 8.61
C PHE A 128 1.41 7.04 9.26
N TYR A 129 1.53 7.73 10.40
CA TYR A 129 0.41 8.23 11.18
C TYR A 129 -0.60 8.99 10.31
N GLU A 130 -1.86 8.58 10.41
CA GLU A 130 -3.03 9.05 9.63
C GLU A 130 -3.00 8.85 8.12
N LYS A 131 -1.92 8.30 7.55
CA LYS A 131 -1.86 7.99 6.12
C LYS A 131 -2.63 6.72 5.83
N CYS A 132 -3.55 6.78 4.88
CA CYS A 132 -4.36 5.62 4.52
C CYS A 132 -4.91 4.89 5.73
N LYS A 133 -5.60 5.64 6.63
CA LYS A 133 -6.34 4.99 7.71
C LYS A 133 -7.20 3.89 7.11
N PRO A 134 -7.18 2.68 7.69
CA PRO A 134 -7.84 1.51 7.15
C PRO A 134 -9.29 1.80 6.81
N LEU A 135 -9.59 1.89 5.51
CA LEU A 135 -10.94 2.03 4.99
C LEU A 135 -11.70 0.71 4.99
N PHE A 136 -11.21 -0.32 5.69
CA PHE A 136 -11.75 -1.69 5.64
C PHE A 136 -13.23 -1.73 6.00
N LYS A 137 -13.63 -0.97 7.03
CA LYS A 137 -15.04 -0.86 7.42
C LYS A 137 -15.87 -0.12 6.36
N GLU A 138 -15.30 0.83 5.66
CA GLU A 138 -15.99 1.61 4.61
C GLU A 138 -16.07 0.86 3.28
N ILE A 139 -15.06 0.05 2.94
CA ILE A 139 -14.99 -0.73 1.69
C ILE A 139 -15.83 -2.02 1.79
N LEU A 140 -15.86 -2.66 2.96
CA LEU A 140 -16.59 -3.92 3.16
C LEU A 140 -18.04 -3.73 3.59
N ASN A 141 -18.40 -2.55 4.13
CA ASN A 141 -19.79 -2.19 4.42
C ASN A 141 -20.43 -1.45 3.23
N TYR A 142 -20.44 -2.07 2.06
CA TYR A 142 -21.49 -1.75 1.11
C TYR A 142 -22.75 -2.50 1.56
N ASP A 143 -23.62 -1.79 2.28
CA ASP A 143 -25.04 -2.17 2.32
C ASP A 143 -25.57 -1.92 0.90
N ASP A 144 -25.94 -2.98 0.18
CA ASP A 144 -26.63 -2.91 -1.11
C ASP A 144 -27.96 -2.13 -1.02
#